data_AF-A0A2N9I9X8-F1
#
_entry.id   AF-A0A2N9I9X8-F1
#
_cell.length_a   1.000
_cell.length_b   1.000
_cell.length_c   1.000
_cell.angle_alpha   90.00
_cell.angle_beta   90.00
_cell.angle_gamma   90.00
#
_symmetry.space_group_name_H-M   'P 1'
#
loop_
_entity.id
_entity.type
_entity.pdbx_description
1 polymer ?
#
loop_
_entity_poly.entity_id
_entity_poly.type
_entity_poly.pdbx_seq_one_letter_code
_entity_poly.pdbx_strand_id
1 'polypeptide(L)'
;MQEDPRDIDKLLEDVSLTLQQCQTPTKTSSASIPLEPPSDQIQAAIDQLKDHLQKPVGLVLLDATLVGQFRRVARLLTTQSSVLSEGGRALLGLFVQNLGSTISNLQAAQEKRSRATSQEADHKHRVSKLQAHQLDLQAKASKLRSIDQKVKSLEAELQLWKSKRTQKCLELQTVHAESQGLVQGVELISRAEQDSQTLQSEIANLEMLPLMGWAGLFAAFKEL
;
A
#
# COMPACT_ATOMS: atom_id res chain seq x y z
N MET A 1 26.72 50.05 4.83
CA MET A 1 26.58 50.65 6.17
C MET A 1 27.96 50.65 6.78
N GLN A 2 28.58 51.83 6.87
CA GLN A 2 29.89 52.03 7.50
C GLN A 2 29.67 52.17 9.00
N GLU A 3 30.28 51.29 9.80
CA GLU A 3 30.39 51.49 11.24
C GLU A 3 31.41 52.63 11.48
N ASP A 4 30.94 53.73 12.06
CA ASP A 4 31.75 54.91 12.39
C ASP A 4 32.69 54.53 13.56
N PRO A 5 34.02 54.65 13.43
CA PRO A 5 34.99 54.29 14.48
C PRO A 5 34.74 54.95 15.83
N ARG A 6 34.00 56.08 15.85
CA ARG A 6 33.62 56.80 17.08
C ARG A 6 32.71 56.02 18.02
N ASP A 7 31.97 55.02 17.55
CA ASP A 7 31.10 54.22 18.43
C ASP A 7 31.88 53.19 19.25
N ILE A 8 33.05 52.74 18.76
CA ILE A 8 33.90 51.76 19.47
C ILE A 8 34.64 52.45 20.63
N ASP A 9 35.15 53.66 20.41
CA ASP A 9 35.83 54.43 21.46
C ASP A 9 34.87 54.74 22.63
N LYS A 10 33.62 55.07 22.32
CA LYS A 10 32.58 55.30 23.32
C LYS A 10 32.23 54.04 24.11
N LEU A 11 32.17 52.88 23.44
CA LEU A 11 31.89 51.60 24.09
C LEU A 11 33.03 51.20 25.04
N LEU A 12 34.28 51.45 24.65
CA LEU A 12 35.45 51.17 25.49
C LEU A 12 35.52 52.11 26.71
N GLU A 13 35.14 53.37 26.55
CA GLU A 13 35.06 54.34 27.64
C GLU A 13 33.96 53.95 28.65
N ASP A 14 32.77 53.54 28.17
CA ASP A 14 31.68 53.06 29.01
C ASP A 14 32.03 51.77 29.76
N VAL A 15 32.71 50.81 29.10
CA VAL A 15 33.19 49.58 29.75
C VAL A 15 34.26 49.89 30.79
N SER A 16 35.16 50.84 30.53
CA SER A 16 36.17 51.28 31.50
C SER A 16 35.54 51.96 32.71
N LEU A 17 34.51 52.79 32.51
CA LEU A 17 33.73 53.42 33.58
C LEU A 17 32.98 52.41 34.44
N THR A 18 32.41 51.37 33.81
CA THR A 18 31.68 50.31 34.53
C THR A 18 32.63 49.44 35.35
N LEU A 19 33.82 49.13 34.82
CA LEU A 19 34.83 48.36 35.55
C LEU A 19 35.43 49.16 36.71
N GLN A 20 35.54 50.48 36.60
CA GLN A 20 36.03 51.35 37.67
C GLN A 20 34.99 51.53 38.79
N GLN A 21 33.70 51.57 38.46
CA GLN A 21 32.62 51.53 39.47
C GLN A 21 32.54 50.19 40.21
N CYS A 22 32.95 49.09 39.59
CA CYS A 22 33.08 47.79 40.26
C CYS A 22 34.28 47.71 41.22
N GLN A 23 35.18 48.70 41.25
CA GLN A 23 36.39 48.69 42.08
C GLN A 23 36.40 49.68 43.26
N THR A 24 35.38 50.51 43.46
CA THR A 24 35.32 51.36 44.67
C THR A 24 35.02 50.53 45.92
N PRO A 25 35.93 50.48 46.92
CA PRO A 25 35.67 49.82 48.18
C PRO A 25 34.79 50.75 49.04
N THR A 26 33.50 50.43 49.16
CA THR A 26 32.62 51.04 50.14
C THR A 26 33.09 50.66 51.55
N LYS A 27 33.87 51.54 52.18
CA LYS A 27 34.15 51.48 53.61
C LYS A 27 32.85 51.75 54.38
N THR A 28 32.21 50.69 54.83
CA THR A 28 31.35 50.74 56.01
C THR A 28 31.79 49.63 56.94
N SER A 29 32.34 50.02 58.08
CA SER A 29 32.63 49.13 59.19
C SER A 29 31.31 48.67 59.79
N SER A 30 31.11 47.36 59.92
CA SER A 30 30.51 46.67 61.08
C SER A 30 30.30 45.19 60.76
N ALA A 31 31.04 44.35 61.49
CA ALA A 31 30.87 42.92 61.74
C ALA A 31 29.88 42.11 60.88
N SER A 32 30.41 41.13 60.15
CA SER A 32 29.67 39.92 59.76
C SER A 32 30.46 38.73 60.28
N ILE A 33 30.05 38.25 61.45
CA ILE A 33 30.38 36.91 61.93
C ILE A 33 29.99 35.93 60.81
N PRO A 34 30.82 34.94 60.44
CA PRO A 34 30.32 33.80 59.67
C PRO A 34 29.34 33.08 60.59
N LEU A 35 28.05 33.43 60.54
CA LEU A 35 27.03 32.61 61.18
C LEU A 35 26.97 31.33 60.34
N GLU A 36 27.63 30.31 60.87
CA GLU A 36 27.25 28.93 60.62
C GLU A 36 25.71 28.86 60.67
N PRO A 37 25.03 28.33 59.65
CA PRO A 37 23.58 28.23 59.68
C PRO A 37 23.15 27.51 60.97
N PRO A 38 22.00 27.88 61.57
CA PRO A 38 21.55 27.27 62.83
C PRO A 38 21.60 25.74 62.71
N SER A 39 22.11 25.06 63.73
CA SER A 39 22.30 23.60 63.72
C SER A 39 21.01 22.85 63.29
N ASP A 40 19.85 23.37 63.68
CA ASP A 40 18.52 22.89 63.30
C ASP A 40 18.27 22.90 61.77
N GLN A 41 18.82 23.89 61.06
CA GLN A 41 18.67 24.03 59.61
C GLN A 41 19.55 23.02 58.85
N ILE A 42 20.75 22.73 59.34
CA ILE A 42 21.61 21.68 58.78
C ILE A 42 20.97 20.31 59.01
N GLN A 43 20.42 20.07 60.22
CA GLN A 43 19.76 18.80 60.54
C GLN A 43 18.51 18.59 59.66
N ALA A 44 17.68 19.62 59.48
CA ALA A 44 16.54 19.57 58.57
C ALA A 44 16.95 19.29 57.11
N ALA A 45 18.08 19.85 56.65
CA ALA A 45 18.62 19.58 55.31
C ALA A 45 19.11 18.13 55.17
N ILE A 46 19.71 17.56 56.22
CA ILE A 46 20.10 16.15 56.26
C ILE A 46 18.87 15.24 56.16
N ASP A 47 17.81 15.53 56.91
CA ASP A 47 16.59 14.73 56.89
C ASP A 47 15.87 14.81 55.54
N GLN A 48 15.83 16.00 54.92
CA GLN A 48 15.34 16.16 53.55
C GLN A 48 16.18 15.41 52.51
N LEU A 49 17.51 15.40 52.65
CA LEU A 49 18.38 14.64 51.75
C LEU A 49 18.13 13.14 51.88
N LYS A 50 17.98 12.63 53.11
CA LYS A 50 17.65 11.23 53.37
C LYS A 50 16.31 10.84 52.74
N ASP A 51 15.30 11.69 52.88
CA ASP A 51 13.99 11.48 52.24
C ASP A 51 14.11 11.42 50.70
N HIS A 52 14.88 12.32 50.10
CA HIS A 52 15.12 12.29 48.64
C HIS A 52 15.85 11.03 48.19
N LEU A 53 16.79 10.52 48.98
CA LEU A 53 17.55 9.30 48.67
C LEU A 53 16.72 8.02 48.86
N GLN A 54 15.65 8.06 49.65
CA GLN A 54 14.70 6.94 49.78
C GLN A 54 13.73 6.83 48.60
N LYS A 55 13.56 7.88 47.80
CA LYS A 55 12.68 7.88 46.63
C LYS A 55 13.32 7.17 45.44
N PRO A 56 12.53 6.51 44.56
CA PRO A 56 13.06 5.89 43.36
C PRO A 56 13.78 6.92 42.47
N VAL A 57 15.00 6.59 42.03
CA VAL A 57 15.85 7.47 41.22
C VAL A 57 15.12 8.01 39.98
N GLY A 58 14.33 7.18 39.31
CA GLY A 58 13.57 7.60 38.12
C GLY A 58 12.51 8.68 38.41
N LEU A 59 11.88 8.65 39.59
CA LEU A 59 10.90 9.67 40.01
C LEU A 59 11.59 10.99 40.35
N VAL A 60 12.73 10.92 41.04
CA VAL A 60 13.46 12.11 41.48
C VAL A 60 14.13 12.82 40.31
N LEU A 61 14.73 12.09 39.36
CA LEU A 61 15.48 12.69 38.24
C LEU A 61 14.62 13.23 37.10
N LEU A 62 13.36 12.79 37.00
CA LEU A 62 12.43 13.25 35.97
C LEU A 62 11.54 14.43 36.44
N ASP A 63 11.49 14.70 37.75
CA ASP A 63 10.75 15.83 38.32
C ASP A 63 11.69 17.03 38.56
N ALA A 64 11.51 18.09 37.79
CA ALA A 64 12.32 19.31 37.89
C ALA A 64 12.25 19.96 39.28
N THR A 65 11.13 19.81 39.99
CA THR A 65 10.92 20.34 41.33
C THR A 65 11.76 19.59 42.35
N LEU A 66 11.74 18.25 42.29
CA LEU A 66 12.53 17.40 43.19
C LEU A 66 14.04 17.54 42.92
N VAL A 67 14.46 17.64 41.66
CA VAL A 67 15.86 17.93 41.31
C VAL A 67 16.29 19.29 41.87
N GLY A 68 15.44 20.31 41.76
CA GLY A 68 15.71 21.64 42.30
C GLY A 68 15.87 21.63 43.82
N GLN A 69 14.97 20.94 44.53
CA GLN A 69 15.04 20.75 45.98
C GLN A 69 16.31 20.00 46.39
N PHE A 70 16.61 18.88 45.74
CA PHE A 70 17.83 18.10 45.97
C PHE A 70 19.10 18.94 45.78
N ARG A 71 19.19 19.69 44.67
CA ARG A 71 20.34 20.58 44.41
C ARG A 71 20.50 21.66 45.47
N ARG A 72 19.40 22.23 45.96
CA ARG A 72 19.41 23.25 47.01
C ARG A 72 19.93 22.69 48.32
N VAL A 73 19.40 21.53 48.75
CA VAL A 73 19.83 20.83 49.97
C VAL A 73 21.30 20.41 49.86
N ALA A 74 21.69 19.84 48.73
CA ALA A 74 23.07 19.39 48.51
C ALA A 74 24.06 20.56 48.46
N ARG A 75 23.67 21.72 47.91
CA ARG A 75 24.50 22.94 47.92
C ARG A 75 24.71 23.47 49.34
N LEU A 76 23.66 23.51 50.16
CA LEU A 76 23.75 23.92 51.58
C LEU A 76 24.73 23.02 52.35
N LEU A 77 24.61 21.71 52.16
CA LEU A 77 25.46 20.71 52.83
C LEU A 77 26.91 20.70 52.33
N THR A 78 27.17 21.09 51.08
CA THR A 78 28.54 21.17 50.54
C THR A 78 29.27 22.46 50.90
N THR A 79 28.55 23.57 51.13
CA THR A 79 29.17 24.88 51.43
C THR A 79 29.18 25.25 52.91
N GLN A 80 28.21 24.78 53.70
CA GLN A 80 27.98 25.31 55.06
C GLN A 80 27.92 24.24 56.16
N SER A 81 28.15 22.96 55.84
CA SER A 81 28.09 21.88 56.83
C SER A 81 29.47 21.51 57.38
N SER A 82 29.62 21.61 58.71
CA SER A 82 30.70 20.99 59.48
C SER A 82 30.43 19.50 59.81
N VAL A 83 29.19 19.03 59.60
CA VAL A 83 28.74 17.65 59.89
C VAL A 83 29.25 16.64 58.85
N LEU A 84 29.38 17.06 57.59
CA LEU A 84 29.98 16.22 56.55
C LEU A 84 31.50 16.33 56.59
N SER A 85 32.18 15.19 56.49
CA SER A 85 33.63 15.18 56.25
C SER A 85 33.96 15.85 54.92
N GLU A 86 35.20 16.31 54.77
CA GLU A 86 35.67 16.94 53.54
C GLU A 86 35.51 16.02 52.30
N GLY A 87 35.79 14.73 52.46
CA GLY A 87 35.51 13.72 51.44
C GLY A 87 34.01 13.57 51.13
N GLY A 88 33.14 13.64 52.13
CA GLY A 88 31.69 13.62 51.94
C GLY A 88 31.16 14.84 51.17
N ARG A 89 31.68 16.04 51.49
CA ARG A 89 31.36 17.27 50.75
C ARG A 89 31.85 17.20 49.30
N ALA A 90 33.06 16.69 49.07
CA ALA A 90 33.60 16.52 47.73
C ALA A 90 32.77 15.55 46.88
N LEU A 91 32.38 14.40 47.43
CA LEU A 91 31.54 13.42 46.74
C LEU A 91 30.15 13.97 46.40
N LEU A 92 29.49 14.67 47.34
CA LEU A 92 28.18 15.28 47.11
C LEU A 92 28.27 16.40 46.05
N GLY A 93 29.34 17.19 46.08
CA GLY A 93 29.62 18.21 45.06
C GLY A 93 29.78 17.62 43.68
N LEU A 94 30.60 16.56 43.54
CA LEU A 94 30.81 15.85 42.28
C LEU A 94 29.51 15.22 41.75
N PHE A 95 28.72 14.62 42.63
CA PHE A 95 27.41 14.06 42.27
C PHE A 95 26.47 15.13 41.72
N VAL A 96 26.34 16.27 42.41
CA VAL A 96 25.49 17.40 41.96
C VAL A 96 25.98 17.97 40.63
N GLN A 97 27.30 18.05 40.44
CA GLN A 97 27.90 18.53 39.19
C GLN A 97 27.58 17.59 38.01
N ASN A 98 27.65 16.28 38.21
CA ASN A 98 27.32 15.27 37.20
C ASN A 98 25.81 15.07 36.98
N LEU A 99 24.99 15.52 37.92
CA LEU A 99 23.54 15.35 37.87
C LEU A 99 22.92 16.06 36.66
N GLY A 100 23.45 17.22 36.28
CA GLY A 100 22.95 18.00 35.14
C GLY A 100 23.07 17.27 33.80
N SER A 101 24.24 16.70 33.51
CA SER A 101 24.45 15.94 32.27
C SER A 101 23.64 14.64 32.26
N THR A 102 23.54 13.97 33.41
CA THR A 102 22.76 12.73 33.57
C THR A 102 21.28 12.97 33.30
N ILE A 103 20.69 14.02 33.88
CA ILE A 103 19.28 14.38 33.66
C ILE A 103 19.03 14.73 32.20
N SER A 104 19.93 15.53 31.59
CA SER A 104 19.80 15.92 30.18
C SER A 104 19.82 14.69 29.26
N ASN A 105 20.74 13.74 29.50
CA ASN A 105 20.83 12.50 28.75
C ASN A 105 19.58 11.62 28.93
N LEU A 106 19.06 11.55 30.15
CA LEU A 106 17.85 10.78 30.46
C LEU A 106 16.61 11.35 29.77
N GLN A 107 16.45 12.68 29.76
CA GLN A 107 15.38 13.37 29.05
C GLN A 107 15.47 13.13 27.54
N ALA A 108 16.66 13.28 26.96
CA ALA A 108 16.88 12.99 25.54
C ALA A 108 16.56 11.53 25.18
N ALA A 109 16.91 10.59 26.06
CA ALA A 109 16.56 9.17 25.89
C ALA A 109 15.04 8.94 25.96
N GLN A 110 14.35 9.61 26.89
CA GLN A 110 12.90 9.51 27.05
C GLN A 110 12.13 10.10 25.87
N GLU A 111 12.58 11.24 25.34
CA GLU A 111 12.02 11.83 24.11
C GLU A 111 12.25 10.92 22.90
N LYS A 112 13.45 10.36 22.76
CA LYS A 112 13.78 9.40 21.71
C LYS A 112 12.89 8.16 21.79
N ARG A 113 12.65 7.65 23.00
CA ARG A 113 11.71 6.54 23.24
C ARG A 113 10.30 6.90 22.79
N SER A 114 9.81 8.07 23.19
CA SER A 114 8.45 8.53 22.85
C SER A 114 8.27 8.69 21.34
N ARG A 115 9.30 9.18 20.64
CA ARG A 115 9.33 9.25 19.17
C ARG A 115 9.33 7.86 18.53
N ALA A 116 10.15 6.94 19.05
CA ALA A 116 10.21 5.57 18.56
C ALA A 116 8.86 4.84 18.71
N THR A 117 8.16 5.00 19.84
CA THR A 117 6.84 4.40 20.04
C THR A 117 5.79 4.95 19.06
N SER A 118 5.84 6.25 18.75
CA SER A 118 4.95 6.83 17.75
C SER A 118 5.25 6.30 16.34
N GLN A 119 6.52 6.14 15.99
CA GLN A 119 6.94 5.59 14.70
C GLN A 119 6.59 4.10 14.57
N GLU A 120 6.70 3.34 15.65
CA GLU A 120 6.32 1.93 15.68
C GLU A 120 4.83 1.74 15.41
N ALA A 121 3.97 2.60 15.99
CA ALA A 121 2.54 2.56 15.72
C ALA A 121 2.20 2.86 14.25
N ASP A 122 2.82 3.88 13.65
CA ASP A 122 2.66 4.18 12.21
C ASP A 122 3.16 3.03 11.34
N HIS A 123 4.35 2.50 11.65
CA HIS A 123 4.91 1.37 10.92
C HIS A 123 4.01 0.14 10.98
N LYS A 124 3.50 -0.20 12.16
CA LYS A 124 2.55 -1.30 12.34
C LYS A 124 1.28 -1.11 11.51
N HIS A 125 0.73 0.10 11.50
CA HIS A 125 -0.43 0.42 10.66
C HIS A 125 -0.14 0.23 9.17
N ARG A 126 1.01 0.73 8.69
CA ARG A 126 1.44 0.56 7.29
C ARG A 126 1.65 -0.91 6.92
N VAL A 127 2.21 -1.71 7.81
CA VAL A 127 2.38 -3.16 7.62
C VAL A 127 1.02 -3.85 7.51
N SER A 128 0.06 -3.54 8.37
CA SER A 128 -1.31 -4.09 8.26
C SER A 128 -1.98 -3.72 6.93
N LYS A 129 -1.81 -2.48 6.46
CA LYS A 129 -2.34 -2.03 5.17
C LYS A 129 -1.69 -2.78 4.00
N LEU A 130 -0.37 -2.96 4.02
CA LEU A 130 0.35 -3.74 3.00
C LEU A 130 -0.10 -5.20 2.98
N GLN A 131 -0.31 -5.81 4.14
CA GLN A 131 -0.80 -7.18 4.23
C GLN A 131 -2.21 -7.33 3.64
N ALA A 132 -3.11 -6.36 3.87
CA ALA A 132 -4.43 -6.35 3.24
C ALA A 132 -4.33 -6.25 1.71
N HIS A 133 -3.46 -5.39 1.18
CA HIS A 133 -3.22 -5.29 -0.27
C HIS A 133 -2.65 -6.57 -0.87
N GLN A 134 -1.72 -7.24 -0.17
CA GLN A 134 -1.16 -8.52 -0.59
C GLN A 134 -2.24 -9.59 -0.75
N LEU A 135 -3.17 -9.68 0.20
CA LEU A 135 -4.30 -10.62 0.15
C LEU A 135 -5.26 -10.31 -1.02
N ASP A 136 -5.60 -9.04 -1.24
CA ASP A 136 -6.43 -8.62 -2.38
C ASP A 136 -5.78 -8.97 -3.73
N LEU A 137 -4.48 -8.70 -3.87
CA LEU A 137 -3.71 -9.06 -5.07
C LEU A 137 -3.71 -10.57 -5.31
N GLN A 138 -3.54 -11.37 -4.26
CA GLN A 138 -3.58 -12.83 -4.38
C GLN A 138 -4.96 -13.35 -4.79
N ALA A 139 -6.04 -12.76 -4.26
CA ALA A 139 -7.41 -13.09 -4.65
C ALA A 139 -7.68 -12.72 -6.12
N LYS A 140 -7.23 -11.54 -6.55
CA LYS A 140 -7.33 -11.08 -7.95
C LYS A 140 -6.53 -11.96 -8.91
N ALA A 141 -5.31 -12.35 -8.54
CA ALA A 141 -4.49 -13.26 -9.34
C ALA A 141 -5.15 -14.63 -9.54
N SER A 142 -5.82 -15.14 -8.50
CA SER A 142 -6.56 -16.41 -8.58
C SER A 142 -7.79 -16.31 -9.49
N LYS A 143 -8.54 -15.19 -9.41
CA LYS A 143 -9.66 -14.91 -10.33
C LYS A 143 -9.19 -14.81 -11.78
N LEU A 144 -8.08 -14.11 -12.01
CA LEU A 144 -7.52 -13.95 -13.36
C LEU A 144 -7.11 -15.31 -13.96
N ARG A 145 -6.48 -16.19 -13.17
CA ARG A 145 -6.17 -17.56 -13.61
C ARG A 145 -7.41 -18.36 -14.00
N SER A 146 -8.51 -18.23 -13.25
CA SER A 146 -9.77 -18.89 -13.60
C SER A 146 -10.37 -18.35 -14.90
N ILE A 147 -10.29 -17.03 -15.12
CA ILE A 147 -10.75 -16.41 -16.38
C ILE A 147 -9.91 -16.90 -17.56
N ASP A 148 -8.58 -16.93 -17.43
CA ASP A 148 -7.67 -17.43 -18.47
C ASP A 148 -8.01 -18.88 -18.89
N GLN A 149 -8.30 -19.75 -17.92
CA GLN A 149 -8.74 -21.12 -18.20
C GLN A 149 -10.09 -21.17 -18.95
N LYS A 150 -11.05 -20.33 -18.56
CA LYS A 150 -12.34 -20.25 -19.26
C LYS A 150 -12.19 -19.74 -20.69
N VAL A 151 -11.36 -18.74 -20.91
CA VAL A 151 -11.06 -18.21 -22.26
C VAL A 151 -10.49 -19.33 -23.14
N LYS A 152 -9.51 -20.09 -22.63
CA LYS A 152 -8.94 -21.24 -23.36
C LYS A 152 -9.98 -22.31 -23.70
N SER A 153 -10.90 -22.60 -22.78
CA SER A 153 -12.01 -23.55 -23.04
C SER A 153 -12.93 -23.05 -24.15
N LEU A 154 -13.34 -21.78 -24.08
CA LEU A 154 -14.22 -21.17 -25.08
C LEU A 154 -13.54 -21.05 -26.45
N GLU A 155 -12.24 -20.78 -26.49
CA GLU A 155 -11.46 -20.79 -27.73
C GLU A 155 -11.45 -22.18 -28.37
N ALA A 156 -11.26 -23.24 -27.58
CA ALA A 156 -11.32 -24.62 -28.08
C ALA A 156 -12.71 -24.97 -28.62
N GLU A 157 -13.78 -24.61 -27.91
CA GLU A 157 -15.16 -24.79 -28.39
C GLU A 157 -15.42 -24.02 -29.69
N LEU A 158 -14.94 -22.77 -29.78
CA LEU A 158 -15.09 -21.96 -30.99
C LEU A 158 -14.41 -22.62 -32.20
N GLN A 159 -13.21 -23.19 -32.01
CA GLN A 159 -12.51 -23.91 -33.07
C GLN A 159 -13.26 -25.18 -33.49
N LEU A 160 -13.82 -25.91 -32.53
CA LEU A 160 -14.68 -27.07 -32.82
C LEU A 160 -15.89 -26.68 -33.67
N TRP A 161 -16.60 -25.61 -33.30
CA TRP A 161 -17.75 -25.12 -34.05
C TRP A 161 -17.39 -24.63 -35.45
N LYS A 162 -16.23 -23.96 -35.60
CA LYS A 162 -15.71 -23.58 -36.92
C LYS A 162 -15.47 -24.80 -37.80
N SER A 163 -14.84 -25.84 -37.27
CA SER A 163 -14.61 -27.10 -37.99
C SER A 163 -15.93 -27.76 -38.43
N LYS A 164 -16.88 -27.89 -37.50
CA LYS A 164 -18.21 -28.47 -37.78
C LYS A 164 -18.96 -27.68 -38.86
N ARG A 165 -18.89 -26.35 -38.82
CA ARG A 165 -19.48 -25.49 -39.86
C ARG A 165 -18.83 -25.73 -41.22
N THR A 166 -17.50 -25.80 -41.28
CA THR A 166 -16.78 -26.09 -42.54
C THR A 166 -17.18 -27.46 -43.10
N GLN A 167 -17.25 -28.49 -42.25
CA GLN A 167 -17.71 -29.82 -42.65
C GLN A 167 -19.13 -29.78 -43.22
N LYS A 168 -20.06 -29.13 -42.52
CA LYS A 168 -21.45 -29.01 -42.99
C LYS A 168 -21.56 -28.26 -44.32
N CYS A 169 -20.71 -27.26 -44.55
CA CYS A 169 -20.65 -26.56 -45.83
C CYS A 169 -20.24 -27.50 -46.97
N LEU A 170 -19.25 -28.36 -46.75
CA LEU A 170 -18.81 -29.36 -47.73
C LEU A 170 -19.91 -30.39 -48.01
N GLU A 171 -20.59 -30.91 -46.98
CA GLU A 171 -21.71 -31.83 -47.14
C GLU A 171 -22.83 -31.22 -48.00
N LEU A 172 -23.18 -29.95 -47.76
CA LEU A 172 -24.19 -29.24 -48.55
C LEU A 172 -23.76 -29.01 -50.00
N GLN A 173 -22.48 -28.74 -50.25
CA GLN A 173 -21.95 -28.61 -51.61
C GLN A 173 -22.04 -29.93 -52.38
N THR A 174 -21.72 -31.05 -51.74
CA THR A 174 -21.86 -32.38 -52.33
C THR A 174 -23.31 -32.69 -52.68
N VAL A 175 -24.24 -32.50 -51.74
CA VAL A 175 -25.67 -32.71 -51.98
C VAL A 175 -26.18 -31.80 -53.11
N HIS A 176 -25.71 -30.56 -53.17
CA HIS A 176 -26.07 -29.66 -54.26
C HIS A 176 -25.60 -30.18 -55.61
N ALA A 177 -24.35 -30.63 -55.73
CA ALA A 177 -23.82 -31.20 -56.96
C ALA A 177 -24.58 -32.47 -57.40
N GLU A 178 -24.89 -33.37 -56.46
CA GLU A 178 -25.72 -34.55 -56.72
C GLU A 178 -27.13 -34.17 -57.21
N SER A 179 -27.75 -33.17 -56.57
CA SER A 179 -29.09 -32.70 -56.96
C SER A 179 -29.13 -32.11 -58.37
N GLN A 180 -28.06 -31.43 -58.81
CA GLN A 180 -27.95 -30.92 -60.18
C GLN A 180 -27.90 -32.07 -61.19
N GLY A 181 -27.15 -33.13 -60.90
CA GLY A 181 -27.11 -34.34 -61.73
C GLY A 181 -28.48 -35.01 -61.85
N LEU A 182 -29.25 -35.06 -60.75
CA LEU A 182 -30.62 -35.58 -60.76
C LEU A 182 -31.55 -34.74 -61.63
N VAL A 183 -31.48 -33.41 -61.54
CA VAL A 183 -32.29 -32.50 -62.37
C VAL A 183 -32.00 -32.75 -63.86
N GLN A 184 -30.73 -32.86 -64.25
CA GLN A 184 -30.36 -33.19 -65.63
C GLN A 184 -30.90 -34.56 -66.06
N GLY A 185 -30.83 -35.56 -65.17
CA GLY A 185 -31.41 -36.88 -65.42
C GLY A 185 -32.92 -36.83 -65.67
N VAL A 186 -33.67 -36.06 -64.88
CA VAL A 186 -35.12 -35.88 -65.04
C VAL A 186 -35.47 -35.19 -66.36
N GLU A 187 -34.68 -34.20 -66.78
CA GLU A 187 -34.86 -33.53 -68.09
C GLU A 187 -34.68 -34.51 -69.26
N LEU A 188 -33.67 -35.40 -69.18
CA LEU A 188 -33.44 -36.43 -70.20
C LEU A 188 -34.58 -37.45 -70.25
N ILE A 189 -35.07 -37.90 -69.08
CA ILE A 189 -36.23 -38.81 -69.00
C ILE A 189 -37.47 -38.15 -69.60
N SER A 190 -37.75 -36.90 -69.25
CA SER A 190 -38.91 -36.16 -69.78
C SER A 190 -38.88 -36.05 -71.30
N ARG A 191 -37.68 -35.85 -71.88
CA ARG A 191 -37.50 -35.83 -73.33
C ARG A 191 -37.74 -37.21 -73.95
N ALA A 192 -37.18 -38.26 -73.37
CA ALA A 192 -37.39 -39.63 -73.83
C ALA A 192 -38.86 -40.06 -73.75
N GLU A 193 -39.59 -39.64 -72.71
CA GLU A 193 -41.03 -39.86 -72.57
C GLU A 193 -41.82 -39.17 -73.70
N GLN A 194 -41.50 -37.91 -74.01
CA GLN A 194 -42.14 -37.18 -75.11
C GLN A 194 -41.86 -37.83 -76.48
N ASP A 195 -40.62 -38.26 -76.73
CA ASP A 195 -40.25 -38.97 -77.96
C ASP A 195 -41.03 -40.30 -78.06
N SER A 196 -41.14 -41.04 -76.95
CA SER A 196 -41.91 -42.29 -76.90
C SER A 196 -43.40 -42.07 -77.18
N GLN A 197 -44.02 -41.04 -76.59
CA GLN A 197 -45.41 -40.67 -76.88
C GLN A 197 -45.61 -40.31 -78.35
N THR A 198 -44.65 -39.58 -78.94
CA THR A 198 -44.68 -39.22 -80.36
C THR A 198 -44.64 -40.48 -81.23
N LEU A 199 -43.71 -41.40 -80.98
CA LEU A 199 -43.62 -42.67 -81.68
C LEU A 199 -44.89 -43.53 -81.53
N GLN A 200 -45.48 -43.57 -80.33
CA GLN A 200 -46.74 -44.29 -80.12
C GLN A 200 -47.88 -43.73 -80.97
N SER A 201 -47.98 -42.40 -81.09
CA SER A 201 -48.98 -41.77 -81.94
C SER A 201 -48.76 -42.08 -83.42
N GLU A 202 -47.50 -42.13 -83.87
CA GLU A 202 -47.14 -42.48 -85.24
C GLU A 202 -47.47 -43.95 -85.56
N ILE A 203 -47.14 -44.87 -84.64
CA ILE A 203 -47.51 -46.29 -84.76
C ILE A 203 -49.03 -46.43 -84.87
N ALA A 204 -49.80 -45.80 -83.98
CA ALA A 204 -51.25 -45.87 -84.02
C ALA A 204 -51.82 -45.36 -85.35
N ASN A 205 -51.27 -44.27 -85.90
CA ASN A 205 -51.66 -43.76 -87.21
C ASN A 205 -51.34 -44.75 -88.34
N LEU A 206 -50.16 -45.38 -88.31
CA LEU A 206 -49.75 -46.37 -89.30
C LEU A 206 -50.58 -47.66 -89.22
N GLU A 207 -50.99 -48.09 -88.03
CA GLU A 207 -51.88 -49.24 -87.82
C GLU A 207 -53.30 -49.00 -88.37
N MET A 208 -53.78 -47.76 -88.38
CA MET A 208 -55.08 -47.42 -88.98
C MET A 208 -55.12 -47.63 -90.49
N LEU A 209 -53.98 -47.54 -91.20
CA LEU A 209 -53.92 -47.73 -92.64
C LEU A 209 -54.38 -49.12 -93.10
N PRO A 210 -53.81 -50.24 -92.62
CA PRO A 210 -54.28 -51.58 -92.97
C PRO A 210 -55.68 -51.86 -92.41
N LEU A 211 -56.09 -51.30 -91.26
CA LEU A 211 -57.45 -51.45 -90.74
C LEU A 211 -58.50 -50.83 -91.67
N MET A 212 -58.24 -49.62 -92.17
CA MET A 212 -59.09 -48.94 -93.15
C MET A 212 -59.16 -49.74 -94.46
N GLY A 213 -58.02 -50.23 -94.94
CA GLY A 213 -57.96 -51.10 -96.12
C GLY A 213 -58.70 -52.41 -95.93
N TRP A 214 -58.57 -53.05 -94.77
CA TRP A 214 -59.24 -54.28 -94.41
C TRP A 214 -60.76 -54.10 -94.27
N ALA A 215 -61.21 -53.01 -93.64
CA ALA A 215 -62.62 -52.67 -93.55
C ALA A 215 -63.26 -52.42 -94.93
N GLY A 216 -62.54 -51.72 -95.82
CA GLY A 216 -62.97 -51.52 -97.20
C GLY A 216 -63.09 -52.82 -97.99
N LEU A 217 -62.09 -53.70 -97.89
CA LEU A 217 -62.12 -55.03 -98.50
C LEU A 217 -63.27 -55.90 -97.95
N PHE A 218 -63.46 -55.92 -96.64
CA PHE A 218 -64.53 -56.68 -95.99
C PHE A 218 -65.92 -56.18 -96.43
N ALA A 219 -66.11 -54.86 -96.54
CA ALA A 219 -67.35 -54.28 -97.05
C ALA A 219 -67.61 -54.67 -98.51
N ALA A 220 -66.60 -54.58 -99.39
CA ALA A 220 -66.71 -54.94 -100.80
C ALA A 220 -67.09 -56.42 -101.02
N PHE A 221 -66.62 -57.33 -100.16
CA PHE A 221 -66.97 -58.76 -100.24
C PHE A 221 -68.32 -59.12 -99.60
N LYS A 222 -68.92 -58.23 -98.81
CA LYS A 222 -70.22 -58.46 -98.17
C LYS A 222 -71.41 -58.13 -99.07
N GLU A 223 -71.17 -57.39 -100.16
CA GLU A 223 -72.17 -57.05 -101.20
C GLU A 223 -72.18 -58.03 -102.38
N LEU A 224 -71.37 -59.09 -102.31
CA LEU A 224 -71.40 -60.26 -103.20
C LEU A 224 -72.31 -61.35 -102.61
#